data_AF-A0A847CCB2-F1
#
_entry.id   AF-A0A847CCB2-F1
#
_cell.length_a   1.000
_cell.length_b   1.000
_cell.length_c   1.000
_cell.angle_alpha   90.00
_cell.angle_beta   90.00
_cell.angle_gamma   90.00
#
_symmetry.space_group_name_H-M   'P 1'
#
loop_
_entity.id
_entity.type
_entity.pdbx_description
1 polymer ?
#
loop_
_entity_poly.entity_id
_entity_poly.type
_entity_poly.pdbx_seq_one_letter_code
_entity_poly.pdbx_strand_id
1 'polypeptide(L)'
;VSVSEPYIINDITSFKSDDILDIPSYKKVDGNNFKTMLSSDIKSSVLFYVKAYSVEDNNKSEISTYSVIIDQYNYFYDSMYTGEERDGTLLNPFNNFDECIDSINKVRNAILTVKGDVYLPQKAFSISSNLVIKNNGDVNLFLSSNTRINVQSATVEIIGCNLIQINNDKDKDDINSLIKFDKSILNLDSCIVSSVNGKNSVTFDGFYSSFSMRNCVFSANASSYSSFLTGENLRGSIENSKISLSGDTSLMFSLNNSDISLINNSINISANVGRVAEFVNSKATINNNIFEIDIKNKNVSEIIHADSKSKIKENGNVYK
;
A
#
# COMPACT_ATOMS: atom_id res chain seq x y z
N VAL A 1 -4.51 -7.02 -47.05
CA VAL A 1 -3.84 -5.88 -46.39
C VAL A 1 -2.48 -6.36 -45.88
N SER A 2 -1.47 -5.50 -45.87
CA SER A 2 -0.17 -5.78 -45.26
C SER A 2 -0.07 -5.00 -43.96
N VAL A 3 0.19 -5.69 -42.85
CA VAL A 3 0.22 -5.11 -41.50
C VAL A 3 1.55 -5.45 -40.83
N SER A 4 2.14 -4.49 -40.15
CA SER A 4 3.37 -4.70 -39.39
C SER A 4 3.11 -5.50 -38.11
N GLU A 5 4.13 -6.15 -37.57
CA GLU A 5 4.09 -6.54 -36.16
C GLU A 5 4.00 -5.29 -35.26
N PRO A 6 3.49 -5.38 -34.02
CA PRO A 6 3.50 -4.26 -33.09
C PRO A 6 4.93 -3.85 -32.73
N TYR A 7 5.24 -2.57 -32.94
CA TYR A 7 6.50 -1.98 -32.49
C TYR A 7 6.30 -1.33 -31.13
N ILE A 8 7.29 -1.51 -30.25
CA ILE A 8 7.26 -1.01 -28.87
C ILE A 8 8.32 0.06 -28.71
N ILE A 9 7.93 1.24 -28.24
CA ILE A 9 8.84 2.32 -27.84
C ILE A 9 8.73 2.50 -26.34
N ASN A 10 9.89 2.37 -25.69
CA ASN A 10 9.99 2.29 -24.23
C ASN A 10 10.25 3.66 -23.59
N ASP A 11 10.83 4.58 -24.36
CA ASP A 11 11.05 5.96 -23.97
C ASP A 11 10.17 6.87 -24.83
N ILE A 12 8.96 7.11 -24.35
CA ILE A 12 7.98 7.94 -25.04
C ILE A 12 8.40 9.41 -24.99
N THR A 13 9.23 9.81 -24.01
CA THR A 13 9.62 11.22 -23.82
C THR A 13 10.62 11.71 -24.87
N SER A 14 11.35 10.80 -25.51
CA SER A 14 12.26 11.10 -26.61
C SER A 14 11.66 10.83 -28.00
N PHE A 15 10.43 10.29 -28.08
CA PHE A 15 9.79 9.97 -29.35
C PHE A 15 9.27 11.23 -30.07
N LYS A 16 9.73 11.44 -31.30
CA LYS A 16 9.17 12.45 -32.21
C LYS A 16 8.27 11.75 -33.24
N SER A 17 7.09 12.32 -33.49
CA SER A 17 6.12 11.80 -34.47
C SER A 17 6.69 11.58 -35.87
N ASP A 18 7.75 12.31 -36.19
CA ASP A 18 8.39 12.33 -37.52
C ASP A 18 9.53 11.32 -37.65
N ASP A 19 9.88 10.60 -36.57
CA ASP A 19 10.81 9.47 -36.62
C ASP A 19 10.07 8.26 -37.22
N ILE A 20 9.91 8.29 -38.54
CA ILE A 20 9.42 7.17 -39.35
C ILE A 20 10.47 6.06 -39.23
N LEU A 21 10.36 5.24 -38.19
CA LEU A 21 11.09 3.97 -38.12
C LEU A 21 10.66 3.12 -39.33
N ASP A 22 11.64 2.78 -40.16
CA ASP A 22 11.50 1.75 -41.19
C ASP A 22 11.12 0.46 -40.47
N ILE A 23 9.93 -0.03 -40.78
CA ILE A 23 9.41 -1.26 -40.21
C ILE A 23 10.02 -2.44 -40.97
N PRO A 24 10.87 -3.27 -40.33
CA PRO A 24 11.61 -4.32 -41.02
C PRO A 24 10.74 -5.42 -41.67
N SER A 25 9.48 -5.59 -41.27
CA SER A 25 8.62 -6.63 -41.86
C SER A 25 7.12 -6.34 -41.77
N TYR A 26 6.41 -6.69 -42.85
CA TYR A 26 4.95 -6.67 -42.95
C TYR A 26 4.43 -8.08 -43.25
N LYS A 27 3.32 -8.45 -42.61
CA LYS A 27 2.61 -9.71 -42.83
C LYS A 27 1.32 -9.44 -43.61
N LYS A 28 1.02 -10.28 -44.60
CA LYS A 28 -0.25 -10.24 -45.33
C LYS A 28 -1.36 -10.80 -44.44
N VAL A 29 -2.45 -10.05 -44.30
CA VAL A 29 -3.62 -10.40 -43.49
C VAL A 29 -4.91 -10.16 -44.28
N ASP A 30 -5.95 -10.91 -43.92
CA ASP A 30 -7.31 -10.70 -44.41
C ASP A 30 -7.83 -9.35 -43.89
N GLY A 31 -8.34 -8.51 -44.79
CA GLY A 31 -8.74 -7.14 -44.50
C GLY A 31 -9.93 -7.03 -43.54
N ASN A 32 -10.70 -8.11 -43.38
CA ASN A 32 -11.91 -8.10 -42.55
C ASN A 32 -11.67 -8.55 -41.11
N ASN A 33 -10.55 -9.22 -40.80
CA ASN A 33 -10.31 -9.81 -39.48
C ASN A 33 -8.81 -9.88 -39.17
N PHE A 34 -8.23 -8.79 -38.69
CA PHE A 34 -6.91 -8.80 -38.07
C PHE A 34 -7.01 -8.47 -36.59
N LYS A 35 -6.49 -9.34 -35.73
CA LYS A 35 -6.30 -9.11 -34.31
C LYS A 35 -4.84 -9.39 -33.98
N THR A 36 -4.22 -8.46 -33.25
CA THR A 36 -2.89 -8.65 -32.67
C THR A 36 -2.95 -8.34 -31.18
N MET A 37 -2.17 -9.08 -30.40
CA MET A 37 -2.06 -8.87 -28.96
C MET A 37 -0.88 -7.94 -28.69
N LEU A 38 -1.15 -6.83 -28.00
CA LEU A 38 -0.11 -5.90 -27.57
C LEU A 38 0.35 -6.34 -26.17
N SER A 39 1.58 -6.81 -26.05
CA SER A 39 2.18 -7.23 -24.78
C SER A 39 3.59 -6.67 -24.64
N SER A 40 3.93 -6.22 -23.44
CA SER A 40 5.25 -5.71 -23.10
C SER A 40 5.58 -6.13 -21.67
N ASP A 41 6.83 -6.55 -21.42
CA ASP A 41 7.33 -6.86 -20.08
C ASP A 41 7.97 -5.64 -19.40
N ILE A 42 7.81 -4.46 -20.00
CA ILE A 42 8.52 -3.24 -19.64
C ILE A 42 7.73 -2.48 -18.59
N LYS A 43 8.37 -2.23 -17.45
CA LYS A 43 7.79 -1.62 -16.24
C LYS A 43 7.58 -0.10 -16.34
N SER A 44 7.09 0.37 -17.47
CA SER A 44 6.78 1.77 -17.73
C SER A 44 5.71 1.88 -18.81
N SER A 45 5.19 3.08 -19.03
CA SER A 45 4.36 3.38 -20.18
C SER A 45 5.13 3.04 -21.46
N VAL A 46 4.49 2.31 -22.37
CA VAL A 46 5.05 1.94 -23.67
C VAL A 46 4.14 2.43 -24.79
N LEU A 47 4.73 3.00 -25.83
CA LEU A 47 4.00 3.34 -27.06
C LEU A 47 4.04 2.14 -28.00
N PHE A 48 2.89 1.56 -28.28
CA PHE A 48 2.71 0.61 -29.37
C PHE A 48 2.32 1.35 -30.63
N TYR A 49 2.88 0.95 -31.76
CA TYR A 49 2.32 1.34 -33.06
C TYR A 49 2.33 0.19 -34.05
N VAL A 50 1.33 0.19 -34.92
CA VAL A 50 1.10 -0.77 -35.99
C VAL A 50 0.87 0.03 -37.27
N LYS A 51 1.59 -0.32 -38.34
CA LYS A 51 1.41 0.30 -39.66
C LYS A 51 0.75 -0.69 -40.61
N ALA A 52 -0.15 -0.19 -41.45
CA ALA A 52 -0.84 -0.99 -42.45
C ALA A 52 -0.91 -0.28 -43.80
N TYR A 53 -0.87 -1.06 -44.87
CA TYR A 53 -1.16 -0.59 -46.23
C TYR A 53 -1.81 -1.69 -47.05
N SER A 54 -2.52 -1.34 -48.12
CA SER A 54 -3.02 -2.29 -49.12
C SER A 54 -2.16 -2.25 -50.38
N VAL A 55 -2.12 -3.39 -51.08
CA VAL A 55 -1.54 -3.51 -52.41
C VAL A 55 -2.53 -4.27 -53.28
N GLU A 56 -2.83 -3.69 -54.43
CA GLU A 56 -3.59 -4.31 -55.51
C GLU A 56 -2.79 -4.10 -56.80
N ASP A 57 -2.34 -5.20 -57.42
CA ASP A 57 -1.39 -5.20 -58.52
C ASP A 57 -0.11 -4.38 -58.22
N ASN A 58 0.08 -3.26 -58.94
CA ASN A 58 1.19 -2.31 -58.78
C ASN A 58 0.81 -1.07 -57.96
N ASN A 59 -0.43 -0.96 -57.49
CA ASN A 59 -0.91 0.17 -56.71
C ASN A 59 -0.75 -0.13 -55.21
N LYS A 60 0.03 0.72 -54.54
CA LYS A 60 0.24 0.68 -53.08
C LYS A 60 -0.49 1.87 -52.46
N SER A 61 -1.30 1.62 -51.42
CA SER A 61 -1.93 2.70 -50.66
C SER A 61 -0.91 3.48 -49.83
N GLU A 62 -1.32 4.65 -49.34
CA GLU A 62 -0.61 5.29 -48.23
C GLU A 62 -0.56 4.37 -47.00
N ILE A 63 0.46 4.57 -46.16
CA ILE A 63 0.64 3.84 -44.92
C ILE A 63 -0.23 4.49 -43.85
N SER A 64 -1.19 3.74 -43.33
CA SER A 64 -1.94 4.13 -42.14
C SER A 64 -1.21 3.66 -40.88
N THR A 65 -1.16 4.50 -39.86
CA THR A 65 -0.52 4.20 -38.57
C THR A 65 -1.55 4.23 -37.47
N TYR A 66 -1.63 3.16 -36.70
CA TYR A 66 -2.31 3.12 -35.41
C TYR A 66 -1.27 3.18 -34.31
N SER A 67 -1.49 4.02 -33.29
CA SER A 67 -0.60 4.12 -32.14
C SER A 67 -1.38 4.24 -30.84
N VAL A 68 -0.91 3.58 -29.78
CA VAL A 68 -1.52 3.63 -28.45
C VAL A 68 -0.44 3.57 -27.37
N ILE A 69 -0.57 4.40 -26.34
CA ILE A 69 0.27 4.32 -25.15
C ILE A 69 -0.42 3.36 -24.17
N ILE A 70 0.27 2.32 -23.74
CA ILE A 70 -0.19 1.40 -22.71
C ILE A 70 0.71 1.56 -21.50
N ASP A 71 0.11 1.88 -20.37
CA ASP A 71 0.75 1.86 -19.07
C ASP A 71 0.15 0.76 -18.23
N GLN A 72 0.81 -0.40 -18.19
CA GLN A 72 0.28 -1.60 -17.53
C GLN A 72 0.41 -1.55 -16.01
N TYR A 73 1.08 -0.53 -15.48
CA TYR A 73 1.45 -0.46 -14.06
C TYR A 73 0.83 0.74 -13.36
N ASN A 74 0.50 1.82 -14.07
CA ASN A 74 -0.14 2.99 -13.46
C ASN A 74 -1.66 2.92 -13.58
N TYR A 75 -2.30 2.89 -12.41
CA TYR A 75 -3.75 2.94 -12.24
C TYR A 75 -4.14 4.24 -11.54
N PHE A 76 -5.34 4.72 -11.85
CA PHE A 76 -5.90 5.93 -11.27
C PHE A 76 -7.24 5.62 -10.59
N TYR A 77 -7.44 6.22 -9.42
CA TYR A 77 -8.70 6.19 -8.70
C TYR A 77 -9.14 7.62 -8.41
N ASP A 78 -10.36 7.98 -8.79
CA ASP A 78 -10.99 9.26 -8.45
C ASP A 78 -12.39 9.00 -7.90
N SER A 79 -12.59 9.31 -6.62
CA SER A 79 -13.85 9.06 -5.92
C SER A 79 -15.04 9.84 -6.51
N MET A 80 -14.77 10.93 -7.24
CA MET A 80 -15.78 11.80 -7.84
C MET A 80 -15.99 11.54 -9.33
N TYR A 81 -15.28 10.57 -9.93
CA TYR A 81 -15.45 10.26 -11.33
C TYR A 81 -16.83 9.63 -11.60
N THR A 82 -17.54 10.18 -12.59
CA THR A 82 -18.92 9.79 -12.94
C THR A 82 -19.06 9.18 -14.33
N GLY A 83 -17.95 8.99 -15.05
CA GLY A 83 -17.99 8.39 -16.38
C GLY A 83 -18.42 6.92 -16.36
N GLU A 84 -18.88 6.45 -17.52
CA GLU A 84 -19.36 5.08 -17.71
C GLU A 84 -18.19 4.10 -17.78
N GLU A 85 -17.11 4.45 -18.48
CA GLU A 85 -15.89 3.65 -18.59
C GLU A 85 -14.97 3.86 -17.37
N ARG A 86 -14.53 2.77 -16.75
CA ARG A 86 -13.73 2.75 -15.50
C ARG A 86 -12.67 1.66 -15.58
N ASP A 87 -11.74 1.82 -16.51
CA ASP A 87 -10.68 0.86 -16.77
C ASP A 87 -9.40 1.11 -15.94
N GLY A 88 -9.39 2.16 -15.14
CA GLY A 88 -8.27 2.53 -14.28
C GLY A 88 -7.22 3.41 -14.96
N THR A 89 -7.46 3.85 -16.20
CA THR A 89 -6.59 4.81 -16.90
C THR A 89 -6.78 6.23 -16.36
N LEU A 90 -5.92 7.16 -16.76
CA LEU A 90 -6.02 8.57 -16.37
C LEU A 90 -7.34 9.22 -16.82
N LEU A 91 -7.85 8.84 -18.00
CA LEU A 91 -9.09 9.38 -18.56
C LEU A 91 -10.33 8.70 -17.98
N ASN A 92 -10.22 7.42 -17.67
CA ASN A 92 -11.29 6.56 -17.15
C ASN A 92 -10.88 5.92 -15.81
N PRO A 93 -10.61 6.71 -14.75
CA PRO A 93 -10.14 6.18 -13.48
C PRO A 93 -11.18 5.26 -12.83
N PHE A 94 -10.72 4.38 -11.96
CA PHE A 94 -11.62 3.65 -11.08
C PHE A 94 -12.33 4.62 -10.12
N ASN A 95 -13.58 4.30 -9.79
CA ASN A 95 -14.30 4.91 -8.66
C ASN A 95 -14.86 3.86 -7.70
N ASN A 96 -14.63 2.57 -7.98
CA ASN A 96 -15.01 1.44 -7.14
C ASN A 96 -13.74 0.71 -6.69
N PHE A 97 -13.55 0.60 -5.38
CA PHE A 97 -12.30 0.04 -4.84
C PHE A 97 -12.21 -1.48 -4.98
N ASP A 98 -13.33 -2.21 -4.94
CA ASP A 98 -13.33 -3.66 -5.19
C ASP A 98 -12.84 -3.95 -6.63
N GLU A 99 -13.37 -3.25 -7.63
CA GLU A 99 -12.95 -3.40 -9.05
C GLU A 99 -11.48 -3.01 -9.27
N CYS A 100 -11.03 -1.96 -8.57
CA CYS A 100 -9.65 -1.49 -8.61
C CYS A 100 -8.68 -2.56 -8.08
N ILE A 101 -8.95 -3.10 -6.89
CA ILE A 101 -8.10 -4.13 -6.27
C ILE A 101 -8.12 -5.43 -7.07
N ASP A 102 -9.27 -5.84 -7.61
CA ASP A 102 -9.37 -7.01 -8.48
C ASP A 102 -8.51 -6.86 -9.74
N SER A 103 -8.39 -5.64 -10.27
CA SER A 103 -7.54 -5.35 -11.42
C SER A 103 -6.06 -5.32 -11.06
N ILE A 104 -5.71 -4.68 -9.94
CA ILE A 104 -4.33 -4.63 -9.41
C ILE A 104 -3.81 -6.04 -9.10
N ASN A 105 -4.63 -6.90 -8.51
CA ASN A 105 -4.23 -8.26 -8.12
C ASN A 105 -3.98 -9.19 -9.32
N LYS A 106 -4.35 -8.79 -10.55
CA LYS A 106 -4.05 -9.55 -11.79
C LYS A 106 -2.65 -9.28 -12.32
N VAL A 107 -1.98 -8.22 -11.88
CA VAL A 107 -0.64 -7.84 -12.32
C VAL A 107 0.37 -7.98 -11.20
N ARG A 108 1.64 -8.22 -11.51
CA ARG A 108 2.68 -8.42 -10.47
C ARG A 108 3.02 -7.13 -9.72
N ASN A 109 3.02 -6.00 -10.42
CA ASN A 109 3.34 -4.69 -9.84
C ASN A 109 2.26 -3.70 -10.24
N ALA A 110 1.98 -2.71 -9.40
CA ALA A 110 1.03 -1.65 -9.69
C ALA A 110 1.40 -0.38 -8.91
N ILE A 111 1.07 0.77 -9.48
CA ILE A 111 1.10 2.08 -8.86
C ILE A 111 -0.32 2.63 -8.98
N LEU A 112 -0.98 2.85 -7.85
CA LEU A 112 -2.31 3.42 -7.77
C LEU A 112 -2.21 4.87 -7.32
N THR A 113 -2.56 5.80 -8.19
CA THR A 113 -2.69 7.22 -7.86
C THR A 113 -4.14 7.49 -7.45
N VAL A 114 -4.34 7.88 -6.19
CA VAL A 114 -5.68 8.04 -5.59
C VAL A 114 -6.00 9.52 -5.44
N LYS A 115 -7.25 9.89 -5.70
CA LYS A 115 -7.78 11.23 -5.48
C LYS A 115 -9.13 11.16 -4.77
N GLY A 116 -9.29 12.01 -3.76
CA GLY A 116 -10.53 12.17 -3.01
C GLY A 116 -10.73 11.14 -1.89
N ASP A 117 -11.98 11.05 -1.46
CA ASP A 117 -12.42 10.24 -0.32
C ASP A 117 -12.85 8.84 -0.79
N VAL A 118 -12.09 7.83 -0.38
CA VAL A 118 -12.28 6.44 -0.81
C VAL A 118 -12.84 5.61 0.33
N TYR A 119 -14.02 5.04 0.15
CA TYR A 119 -14.58 4.08 1.11
C TYR A 119 -14.14 2.67 0.75
N LEU A 120 -13.33 2.07 1.62
CA LEU A 120 -12.85 0.70 1.42
C LEU A 120 -13.97 -0.33 1.65
N PRO A 121 -13.85 -1.54 1.08
CA PRO A 121 -14.86 -2.57 1.22
C PRO A 121 -15.10 -2.93 2.69
N GLN A 122 -16.37 -3.03 3.08
CA GLN A 122 -16.78 -3.42 4.45
C GLN A 122 -16.61 -4.93 4.70
N LYS A 123 -15.41 -5.44 4.43
CA LYS A 123 -15.01 -6.84 4.55
C LYS A 123 -13.48 -6.92 4.58
N ALA A 124 -12.96 -8.09 4.89
CA ALA A 124 -11.55 -8.37 4.63
C ALA A 124 -11.32 -8.47 3.12
N PHE A 125 -10.22 -7.90 2.63
CA PHE A 125 -9.75 -8.08 1.26
C PHE A 125 -8.23 -8.27 1.25
N SER A 126 -7.72 -8.86 0.18
CA SER A 126 -6.30 -9.19 0.07
C SER A 126 -5.61 -8.38 -1.03
N ILE A 127 -4.37 -8.00 -0.77
CA ILE A 127 -3.44 -7.43 -1.75
C ILE A 127 -2.32 -8.47 -1.94
N SER A 128 -2.25 -9.04 -3.13
CA SER A 128 -1.26 -10.06 -3.51
C SER A 128 -0.23 -9.55 -4.53
N SER A 129 -0.36 -8.31 -4.96
CA SER A 129 0.52 -7.66 -5.92
C SER A 129 1.41 -6.63 -5.25
N ASN A 130 2.59 -6.39 -5.84
CA ASN A 130 3.45 -5.30 -5.36
C ASN A 130 2.79 -3.97 -5.70
N LEU A 131 2.29 -3.24 -4.71
CA LEU A 131 1.44 -2.08 -4.90
C LEU A 131 2.05 -0.84 -4.25
N VAL A 132 2.12 0.25 -4.99
CA VAL A 132 2.38 1.59 -4.45
C VAL A 132 1.09 2.40 -4.52
N ILE A 133 0.56 2.86 -3.39
CA ILE A 133 -0.59 3.77 -3.31
C ILE A 133 -0.08 5.18 -3.06
N LYS A 134 -0.38 6.11 -3.97
CA LYS A 134 0.07 7.51 -3.92
C LYS A 134 -1.11 8.46 -3.76
N ASN A 135 -0.96 9.39 -2.84
CA ASN A 135 -1.84 10.54 -2.71
C ASN A 135 -1.74 11.48 -3.94
N ASN A 136 -2.89 11.90 -4.48
CA ASN A 136 -3.05 12.95 -5.48
C ASN A 136 -4.15 13.95 -5.07
N GLY A 137 -3.92 14.65 -3.96
CA GLY A 137 -4.82 15.65 -3.39
C GLY A 137 -5.59 15.06 -2.21
N ASP A 138 -5.12 15.38 -1.00
CA ASP A 138 -5.70 15.06 0.32
C ASP A 138 -6.54 13.78 0.37
N VAL A 139 -5.89 12.65 0.11
CA VAL A 139 -6.56 11.33 0.06
C VAL A 139 -6.92 10.82 1.46
N ASN A 140 -8.20 10.50 1.64
CA ASN A 140 -8.70 9.76 2.79
C ASN A 140 -9.20 8.39 2.35
N LEU A 141 -8.60 7.33 2.89
CA LEU A 141 -9.06 5.95 2.78
C LEU A 141 -9.87 5.64 4.04
N PHE A 142 -11.19 5.59 3.91
CA PHE A 142 -12.10 5.29 5.01
C PHE A 142 -12.30 3.79 5.16
N LEU A 143 -11.98 3.27 6.34
CA LEU A 143 -12.12 1.87 6.71
C LEU A 143 -13.30 1.74 7.65
N SER A 144 -14.26 0.86 7.35
CA SER A 144 -15.29 0.50 8.32
C SER A 144 -14.70 -0.39 9.44
N SER A 145 -15.47 -0.60 10.51
CA SER A 145 -15.07 -1.46 11.64
C SER A 145 -14.78 -2.93 11.28
N ASN A 146 -15.29 -3.41 10.15
CA ASN A 146 -15.06 -4.77 9.64
C ASN A 146 -14.11 -4.83 8.43
N THR A 147 -13.62 -3.68 7.96
CA THR A 147 -12.60 -3.61 6.91
C THR A 147 -11.29 -4.15 7.46
N ARG A 148 -10.63 -5.05 6.70
CA ARG A 148 -9.29 -5.55 7.03
C ARG A 148 -8.47 -5.63 5.74
N ILE A 149 -7.26 -5.07 5.77
CA ILE A 149 -6.33 -5.15 4.65
C ILE A 149 -5.37 -6.31 4.90
N ASN A 150 -5.43 -7.35 4.07
CA ASN A 150 -4.51 -8.49 4.16
C ASN A 150 -3.44 -8.39 3.05
N VAL A 151 -2.20 -8.12 3.40
CA VAL A 151 -1.06 -8.16 2.47
C VAL A 151 -0.44 -9.56 2.54
N GLN A 152 -0.38 -10.25 1.40
CA GLN A 152 0.09 -11.64 1.35
C GLN A 152 1.13 -11.84 0.26
N SER A 153 2.35 -12.25 0.64
CA SER A 153 3.47 -12.48 -0.27
C SER A 153 3.74 -11.31 -1.24
N ALA A 154 3.53 -10.08 -0.77
CA ALA A 154 3.56 -8.86 -1.58
C ALA A 154 4.30 -7.72 -0.88
N THR A 155 4.70 -6.71 -1.67
CA THR A 155 5.19 -5.43 -1.15
C THR A 155 4.12 -4.37 -1.32
N VAL A 156 3.67 -3.76 -0.22
CA VAL A 156 2.72 -2.64 -0.26
C VAL A 156 3.40 -1.39 0.30
N GLU A 157 3.37 -0.32 -0.48
CA GLU A 157 3.85 1.00 -0.10
C GLU A 157 2.69 1.99 -0.17
N ILE A 158 2.46 2.74 0.91
CA ILE A 158 1.44 3.80 0.95
C ILE A 158 2.14 5.11 1.28
N ILE A 159 1.93 6.12 0.44
CA ILE A 159 2.65 7.39 0.50
C ILE A 159 1.65 8.54 0.59
N GLY A 160 1.71 9.28 1.69
CA GLY A 160 0.97 10.53 1.85
C GLY A 160 -0.55 10.39 2.03
N CYS A 161 -1.06 9.18 2.28
CA CYS A 161 -2.51 8.92 2.43
C CYS A 161 -2.94 8.90 3.90
N ASN A 162 -4.19 9.25 4.14
CA ASN A 162 -4.83 9.11 5.45
C ASN A 162 -5.65 7.81 5.48
N LEU A 163 -5.33 6.87 6.37
CA LEU A 163 -6.12 5.67 6.63
C LEU A 163 -6.96 5.93 7.88
N ILE A 164 -8.26 6.12 7.70
CA ILE A 164 -9.16 6.54 8.77
C ILE A 164 -10.20 5.44 9.00
N GLN A 165 -10.06 4.73 10.11
CA GLN A 165 -11.07 3.79 10.54
C GLN A 165 -12.24 4.53 11.19
N ILE A 166 -13.42 4.37 10.60
CA ILE A 166 -14.69 4.85 11.13
C ILE A 166 -15.37 3.68 11.83
N ASN A 167 -15.45 3.73 13.15
CA ASN A 167 -16.19 2.75 13.93
C ASN A 167 -17.23 3.42 14.82
N ASN A 168 -18.49 3.00 14.65
CA ASN A 168 -19.63 3.43 15.45
C ASN A 168 -20.10 2.37 16.46
N ASP A 169 -19.49 1.18 16.45
CA ASP A 169 -19.99 0.01 17.17
C ASP A 169 -19.03 -0.37 18.31
N LYS A 170 -19.37 0.11 19.51
CA LYS A 170 -18.52 0.02 20.71
C LYS A 170 -18.49 -1.37 21.34
N ASP A 171 -19.44 -2.23 21.01
CA ASP A 171 -19.70 -3.47 21.74
C ASP A 171 -19.12 -4.72 21.06
N LYS A 172 -18.50 -4.59 19.89
CA LYS A 172 -17.81 -5.71 19.23
C LYS A 172 -16.52 -6.08 19.95
N ASP A 173 -16.44 -7.35 20.35
CA ASP A 173 -15.33 -7.93 21.12
C ASP A 173 -14.21 -8.53 20.24
N ASP A 174 -14.38 -8.56 18.92
CA ASP A 174 -13.39 -9.20 18.05
C ASP A 174 -12.09 -8.38 18.00
N ILE A 175 -10.97 -9.00 18.41
CA ILE A 175 -9.63 -8.47 18.17
C ILE A 175 -9.31 -8.62 16.69
N ASN A 176 -9.20 -7.52 15.96
CA ASN A 176 -8.82 -7.52 14.56
C ASN A 176 -7.76 -6.47 14.26
N SER A 177 -6.84 -6.81 13.38
CA SER A 177 -5.86 -5.87 12.84
C SER A 177 -6.44 -5.05 11.69
N LEU A 178 -6.10 -3.76 11.63
CA LEU A 178 -6.42 -2.90 10.48
C LEU A 178 -5.70 -3.39 9.22
N ILE A 179 -4.39 -3.63 9.37
CA ILE A 179 -3.54 -4.20 8.33
C ILE A 179 -2.86 -5.45 8.88
N LYS A 180 -3.10 -6.59 8.23
CA LYS A 180 -2.37 -7.82 8.43
C LYS A 180 -1.40 -8.02 7.28
N PHE A 181 -0.15 -8.39 7.57
CA PHE A 181 0.87 -8.59 6.54
C PHE A 181 1.68 -9.87 6.81
N ASP A 182 1.60 -10.82 5.88
CA ASP A 182 2.18 -12.16 5.99
C ASP A 182 3.12 -12.42 4.82
N LYS A 183 4.37 -12.82 5.12
CA LYS A 183 5.46 -13.00 4.14
C LYS A 183 5.60 -11.79 3.21
N SER A 184 5.41 -10.60 3.77
CA SER A 184 5.18 -9.37 3.02
C SER A 184 6.10 -8.24 3.47
N ILE A 185 6.12 -7.17 2.68
CA ILE A 185 6.79 -5.91 3.03
C ILE A 185 5.74 -4.81 3.09
N LEU A 186 5.65 -4.10 4.22
CA LEU A 186 4.76 -2.95 4.39
C LEU A 186 5.55 -1.66 4.60
N ASN A 187 5.42 -0.72 3.68
CA ASN A 187 6.04 0.59 3.76
C ASN A 187 4.98 1.68 3.90
N LEU A 188 5.10 2.52 4.93
CA LEU A 188 4.27 3.71 5.11
C LEU A 188 5.17 4.93 5.20
N ASP A 189 4.94 5.92 4.35
CA ASP A 189 5.67 7.19 4.37
C ASP A 189 4.71 8.36 4.37
N SER A 190 4.86 9.25 5.35
CA SER A 190 4.10 10.49 5.44
C SER A 190 2.58 10.25 5.53
N CYS A 191 2.18 9.13 6.15
CA CYS A 191 0.78 8.73 6.29
C CYS A 191 0.21 9.13 7.66
N ILE A 192 -1.11 9.34 7.69
CA ILE A 192 -1.87 9.37 8.94
C ILE A 192 -2.66 8.07 9.03
N VAL A 193 -2.55 7.34 10.13
CA VAL A 193 -3.33 6.13 10.38
C VAL A 193 -4.07 6.29 11.69
N SER A 194 -5.39 6.40 11.60
CA SER A 194 -6.28 6.53 12.74
C SER A 194 -7.14 5.28 12.86
N SER A 195 -6.82 4.43 13.81
CA SER A 195 -7.62 3.29 14.22
C SER A 195 -8.46 3.68 15.44
N VAL A 196 -9.77 3.67 15.27
CA VAL A 196 -10.72 3.77 16.38
C VAL A 196 -11.54 2.50 16.33
N ASN A 197 -11.35 1.62 17.30
CA ASN A 197 -12.07 0.36 17.41
C ASN A 197 -12.93 0.33 18.67
N GLY A 198 -13.94 -0.55 18.68
CA GLY A 198 -14.90 -0.69 19.77
C GLY A 198 -14.23 -1.15 21.06
N LYS A 199 -14.20 -2.47 21.28
CA LYS A 199 -13.60 -3.04 22.48
C LYS A 199 -12.11 -3.28 22.36
N ASN A 200 -11.66 -3.87 21.26
CA ASN A 200 -10.27 -4.24 21.06
C ASN A 200 -9.73 -3.74 19.71
N SER A 201 -8.45 -3.36 19.67
CA SER A 201 -7.76 -2.85 18.48
C SER A 201 -6.37 -3.42 18.35
N VAL A 202 -6.02 -3.88 17.15
CA VAL A 202 -4.64 -4.01 16.70
C VAL A 202 -4.50 -3.15 15.44
N THR A 203 -3.48 -2.30 15.34
CA THR A 203 -3.30 -1.51 14.11
C THR A 203 -2.62 -2.37 13.04
N PHE A 204 -1.51 -3.00 13.40
CA PHE A 204 -0.68 -3.80 12.51
C PHE A 204 -0.44 -5.19 13.09
N ASP A 205 -0.63 -6.22 12.28
CA ASP A 205 -0.32 -7.61 12.65
C ASP A 205 0.55 -8.27 11.58
N GLY A 206 1.74 -8.71 11.97
CA GLY A 206 2.75 -9.18 11.03
C GLY A 206 3.24 -10.60 11.30
N PHE A 207 3.52 -11.34 10.23
CA PHE A 207 4.14 -12.67 10.31
C PHE A 207 5.20 -12.85 9.21
N TYR A 208 6.43 -13.24 9.58
CA TYR A 208 7.55 -13.44 8.64
C TYR A 208 7.71 -12.30 7.64
N SER A 209 7.65 -11.07 8.14
CA SER A 209 7.47 -9.89 7.30
C SER A 209 8.45 -8.78 7.64
N SER A 210 8.57 -7.82 6.72
CA SER A 210 9.34 -6.60 6.97
C SER A 210 8.45 -5.37 6.91
N PHE A 211 8.85 -4.31 7.63
CA PHE A 211 8.13 -3.04 7.58
C PHE A 211 9.05 -1.83 7.70
N SER A 212 8.61 -0.71 7.14
CA SER A 212 9.23 0.61 7.31
C SER A 212 8.15 1.67 7.45
N MET A 213 8.13 2.38 8.56
CA MET A 213 7.14 3.41 8.85
C MET A 213 7.84 4.72 9.18
N ARG A 214 7.69 5.75 8.35
CA ARG A 214 8.47 6.99 8.49
C ARG A 214 7.60 8.23 8.32
N ASN A 215 7.89 9.25 9.12
CA ASN A 215 7.18 10.53 9.07
C ASN A 215 5.66 10.39 9.23
N CYS A 216 5.21 9.36 9.93
CA CYS A 216 3.79 9.02 10.05
C CYS A 216 3.19 9.54 11.36
N VAL A 217 1.87 9.67 11.36
CA VAL A 217 1.08 9.91 12.58
C VAL A 217 0.13 8.75 12.78
N PHE A 218 0.25 8.08 13.91
CA PHE A 218 -0.55 6.93 14.29
C PHE A 218 -1.40 7.26 15.53
N SER A 219 -2.68 6.94 15.47
CA SER A 219 -3.57 6.93 16.63
C SER A 219 -4.31 5.60 16.66
N ALA A 220 -4.21 4.85 17.76
CA ALA A 220 -4.99 3.64 17.96
C ALA A 220 -5.73 3.69 19.29
N ASN A 221 -7.06 3.71 19.23
CA ASN A 221 -7.93 3.87 20.38
C ASN A 221 -8.90 2.70 20.46
N ALA A 222 -9.04 2.13 21.65
CA ALA A 222 -10.02 1.09 21.97
C ALA A 222 -10.52 1.28 23.40
N SER A 223 -11.70 0.76 23.73
CA SER A 223 -12.18 0.84 25.13
C SER A 223 -11.45 -0.13 26.06
N SER A 224 -11.14 -1.36 25.62
CA SER A 224 -10.54 -2.40 26.46
C SER A 224 -9.07 -2.69 26.15
N TYR A 225 -8.74 -3.04 24.91
CA TYR A 225 -7.37 -3.39 24.52
C TYR A 225 -6.95 -2.65 23.25
N SER A 226 -5.85 -1.89 23.30
CA SER A 226 -5.27 -1.24 22.13
C SER A 226 -3.82 -1.67 21.93
N SER A 227 -3.50 -2.12 20.72
CA SER A 227 -2.13 -2.43 20.31
C SER A 227 -1.76 -1.81 18.98
N PHE A 228 -0.51 -1.33 18.91
CA PHE A 228 0.03 -0.74 17.70
C PHE A 228 0.51 -1.82 16.72
N LEU A 229 1.48 -2.63 17.12
CA LEU A 229 2.06 -3.67 16.28
C LEU A 229 2.24 -4.96 17.06
N THR A 230 1.61 -6.02 16.58
CA THR A 230 1.81 -7.40 17.04
C THR A 230 2.49 -8.22 15.95
N GLY A 231 3.25 -9.25 16.33
CA GLY A 231 3.72 -10.19 15.33
C GLY A 231 4.88 -11.09 15.73
N GLU A 232 5.23 -11.96 14.78
CA GLU A 232 6.33 -12.92 14.89
C GLU A 232 7.24 -12.85 13.66
N ASN A 233 8.55 -12.99 13.88
CA ASN A 233 9.56 -12.98 12.81
C ASN A 233 9.51 -11.68 11.98
N LEU A 234 9.40 -10.53 12.67
CA LEU A 234 9.35 -9.23 12.03
C LEU A 234 10.73 -8.58 11.96
N ARG A 235 10.96 -7.84 10.88
CA ARG A 235 12.12 -6.96 10.76
C ARG A 235 11.72 -5.58 10.26
N GLY A 236 12.05 -4.52 10.98
CA GLY A 236 11.61 -3.21 10.51
C GLY A 236 12.02 -2.04 11.35
N SER A 237 11.56 -0.87 10.94
CA SER A 237 11.84 0.39 11.62
C SER A 237 10.63 1.30 11.66
N ILE A 238 10.57 2.09 12.73
CA ILE A 238 9.67 3.23 12.85
C ILE A 238 10.51 4.46 13.16
N GLU A 239 10.43 5.46 12.31
CA GLU A 239 11.31 6.62 12.34
C GLU A 239 10.53 7.94 12.22
N ASN A 240 10.97 8.95 12.98
CA ASN A 240 10.44 10.32 12.90
C ASN A 240 8.90 10.40 12.94
N SER A 241 8.26 9.51 13.69
CA SER A 241 6.80 9.34 13.69
C SER A 241 6.20 9.69 15.06
N LYS A 242 4.88 9.97 15.06
CA LYS A 242 4.10 10.18 16.28
C LYS A 242 3.14 9.02 16.47
N ILE A 243 3.09 8.43 17.65
CA ILE A 243 2.26 7.26 17.95
C ILE A 243 1.49 7.54 19.23
N SER A 244 0.16 7.44 19.18
CA SER A 244 -0.72 7.62 20.33
C SER A 244 -1.59 6.39 20.52
N LEU A 245 -1.59 5.84 21.73
CA LEU A 245 -2.39 4.68 22.10
C LEU A 245 -3.27 4.98 23.30
N SER A 246 -4.54 4.59 23.23
CA SER A 246 -5.43 4.67 24.38
C SER A 246 -6.38 3.47 24.50
N GLY A 247 -6.66 3.10 25.76
CA GLY A 247 -7.61 2.06 26.15
C GLY A 247 -7.34 1.56 27.57
N ASP A 248 -8.22 0.73 28.14
CA ASP A 248 -8.00 0.20 29.49
C ASP A 248 -6.67 -0.54 29.61
N THR A 249 -6.35 -1.36 28.61
CA THR A 249 -5.05 -1.99 28.39
C THR A 249 -4.43 -1.45 27.10
N SER A 250 -3.22 -0.89 27.16
CA SER A 250 -2.51 -0.43 25.96
C SER A 250 -1.10 -1.01 25.85
N LEU A 251 -0.79 -1.62 24.71
CA LEU A 251 0.49 -2.26 24.42
C LEU A 251 0.99 -1.86 23.04
N MET A 252 2.06 -1.06 22.95
CA MET A 252 2.57 -0.66 21.63
C MET A 252 3.15 -1.84 20.85
N PHE A 253 4.04 -2.64 21.45
CA PHE A 253 4.60 -3.82 20.80
C PHE A 253 4.33 -5.12 21.55
N SER A 254 3.85 -6.13 20.83
CA SER A 254 3.91 -7.53 21.27
C SER A 254 4.64 -8.35 20.21
N LEU A 255 5.92 -8.62 20.44
CA LEU A 255 6.81 -9.11 19.38
C LEU A 255 7.60 -10.35 19.81
N ASN A 256 7.60 -11.34 18.92
CA ASN A 256 8.35 -12.58 19.09
C ASN A 256 9.33 -12.79 17.92
N ASN A 257 10.55 -13.23 18.23
CA ASN A 257 11.63 -13.49 17.27
C ASN A 257 11.85 -12.36 16.24
N SER A 258 11.74 -11.11 16.68
CA SER A 258 11.73 -9.94 15.81
C SER A 258 12.98 -9.06 15.99
N ASP A 259 13.32 -8.27 14.98
CA ASP A 259 14.44 -7.32 14.98
C ASP A 259 13.95 -5.94 14.53
N ILE A 260 13.74 -5.03 15.49
CA ILE A 260 13.10 -3.74 15.22
C ILE A 260 13.95 -2.54 15.64
N SER A 261 13.72 -1.41 14.98
CA SER A 261 14.31 -0.11 15.35
C SER A 261 13.24 0.96 15.56
N LEU A 262 13.37 1.73 16.64
CA LEU A 262 12.53 2.85 17.02
C LEU A 262 13.42 4.07 17.15
N ILE A 263 13.33 5.01 16.21
CA ILE A 263 14.27 6.13 16.12
C ILE A 263 13.53 7.46 16.02
N ASN A 264 13.85 8.41 16.91
CA ASN A 264 13.33 9.79 16.88
C ASN A 264 11.79 9.88 16.88
N ASN A 265 11.09 8.99 17.60
CA ASN A 265 9.63 9.01 17.67
C ASN A 265 9.12 9.74 18.90
N SER A 266 7.88 10.25 18.81
CA SER A 266 7.09 10.71 19.96
C SER A 266 5.98 9.71 20.22
N ILE A 267 5.98 9.11 21.40
CA ILE A 267 5.09 8.00 21.76
C ILE A 267 4.29 8.41 22.99
N ASN A 268 2.97 8.38 22.88
CA ASN A 268 2.04 8.65 23.97
C ASN A 268 1.18 7.39 24.24
N ILE A 269 1.13 6.96 25.50
CA ILE A 269 0.29 5.85 25.94
C ILE A 269 -0.56 6.33 27.13
N SER A 270 -1.88 6.25 26.98
CA SER A 270 -2.84 6.58 28.05
C SER A 270 -3.70 5.36 28.36
N ALA A 271 -3.51 4.74 29.53
CA ALA A 271 -4.20 3.50 29.89
C ALA A 271 -4.45 3.30 31.38
N ASN A 272 -5.32 2.35 31.73
CA ASN A 272 -5.38 1.87 33.12
C ASN A 272 -4.18 0.96 33.42
N VAL A 273 -3.85 0.07 32.49
CA VAL A 273 -2.67 -0.80 32.49
C VAL A 273 -1.99 -0.69 31.12
N GLY A 274 -0.67 -0.58 31.06
CA GLY A 274 -0.02 -0.55 29.76
C GLY A 274 1.49 -0.67 29.83
N ARG A 275 2.09 -0.79 28.66
CA ARG A 275 3.55 -0.80 28.46
C ARG A 275 3.88 -0.48 27.01
N VAL A 276 5.10 -0.04 26.77
CA VAL A 276 5.62 0.23 25.43
C VAL A 276 5.86 -1.08 24.69
N ALA A 277 6.48 -2.08 25.31
CA ALA A 277 6.82 -3.28 24.55
C ALA A 277 6.88 -4.54 25.39
N GLU A 278 6.57 -5.65 24.73
CA GLU A 278 6.86 -7.02 25.14
C GLU A 278 7.70 -7.67 24.05
N PHE A 279 8.92 -8.04 24.41
CA PHE A 279 9.87 -8.70 23.53
C PHE A 279 10.15 -10.12 24.01
N VAL A 280 9.90 -11.09 23.15
CA VAL A 280 10.27 -12.49 23.35
C VAL A 280 11.28 -12.88 22.28
N ASN A 281 12.46 -13.35 22.70
CA ASN A 281 13.56 -13.74 21.80
C ASN A 281 13.84 -12.69 20.70
N SER A 282 13.73 -11.39 21.02
CA SER A 282 13.74 -10.32 20.03
C SER A 282 14.92 -9.36 20.23
N LYS A 283 15.27 -8.63 19.17
CA LYS A 283 16.25 -7.54 19.20
C LYS A 283 15.52 -6.22 18.98
N ALA A 284 15.89 -5.21 19.75
CA ALA A 284 15.38 -3.86 19.53
C ALA A 284 16.48 -2.83 19.69
N THR A 285 16.49 -1.84 18.79
CA THR A 285 17.27 -0.61 18.94
C THR A 285 16.31 0.56 19.14
N ILE A 286 16.35 1.19 20.29
CA ILE A 286 15.41 2.23 20.71
C ILE A 286 16.21 3.50 20.98
N ASN A 287 16.23 4.43 20.03
CA ASN A 287 17.11 5.59 20.08
C ASN A 287 16.34 6.92 19.97
N ASN A 288 16.64 7.86 20.86
CA ASN A 288 16.19 9.24 20.81
C ASN A 288 14.66 9.40 20.75
N ASN A 289 13.90 8.51 21.39
CA ASN A 289 12.45 8.61 21.43
C ASN A 289 12.00 9.40 22.67
N ILE A 290 10.84 10.04 22.57
CA ILE A 290 10.14 10.67 23.70
C ILE A 290 8.93 9.80 24.02
N PHE A 291 8.90 9.27 25.23
CA PHE A 291 7.78 8.49 25.77
C PHE A 291 7.03 9.33 26.79
N GLU A 292 5.72 9.48 26.60
CA GLU A 292 4.81 10.14 27.54
C GLU A 292 3.76 9.10 27.96
N ILE A 293 3.88 8.59 29.19
CA ILE A 293 3.15 7.40 29.63
C ILE A 293 2.25 7.75 30.82
N ASP A 294 0.95 7.82 30.57
CA ASP A 294 -0.08 8.01 31.59
C ASP A 294 -0.76 6.67 31.91
N ILE A 295 -0.22 5.96 32.90
CA ILE A 295 -0.77 4.68 33.40
C ILE A 295 -1.31 4.87 34.82
N LYS A 296 -2.61 4.58 34.99
CA LYS A 296 -3.28 4.72 36.31
C LYS A 296 -2.83 3.66 37.32
N ASN A 297 -2.75 2.40 36.89
CA ASN A 297 -2.33 1.28 37.75
C ASN A 297 -0.82 1.04 37.63
N LYS A 298 -0.05 1.68 38.50
CA LYS A 298 1.42 1.60 38.53
C LYS A 298 1.99 0.26 39.03
N ASN A 299 1.14 -0.71 39.37
CA ASN A 299 1.59 -2.04 39.80
C ASN A 299 2.22 -2.86 38.65
N VAL A 300 2.12 -2.41 37.40
CA VAL A 300 2.89 -2.96 36.28
C VAL A 300 4.25 -2.29 36.23
N SER A 301 5.28 -3.01 36.67
CA SER A 301 6.61 -2.46 37.01
C SER A 301 7.56 -2.20 35.83
N GLU A 302 7.20 -2.63 34.61
CA GLU A 302 8.11 -2.55 33.45
C GLU A 302 7.42 -1.92 32.23
N ILE A 303 7.93 -0.76 31.81
CA ILE A 303 7.52 -0.05 30.58
C ILE A 303 7.93 -0.86 29.33
N ILE A 304 9.08 -1.54 29.40
CA ILE A 304 9.54 -2.48 28.39
C ILE A 304 9.81 -3.79 29.09
N HIS A 305 9.08 -4.82 28.70
CA HIS A 305 9.31 -6.18 29.12
C HIS A 305 10.11 -6.92 28.05
N ALA A 306 11.17 -7.62 28.46
CA ALA A 306 12.00 -8.41 27.57
C ALA A 306 12.44 -9.71 28.26
N ASP A 307 12.30 -10.84 27.57
CA ASP A 307 12.77 -12.12 28.10
C ASP A 307 14.31 -12.22 28.12
N SER A 308 14.85 -13.23 28.81
CA SER A 308 16.30 -13.43 28.94
C SER A 308 17.05 -13.63 27.61
N LYS A 309 16.34 -13.95 26.52
CA LYS A 309 16.91 -14.13 25.18
C LYS A 309 16.89 -12.85 24.36
N SER A 310 16.09 -11.87 24.76
CA SER A 310 15.95 -10.60 24.06
C SER A 310 17.15 -9.69 24.30
N LYS A 311 17.47 -8.87 23.29
CA LYS A 311 18.59 -7.93 23.30
C LYS A 311 18.09 -6.53 22.95
N ILE A 312 17.90 -5.72 23.97
CA ILE A 312 17.40 -4.36 23.83
C ILE A 312 18.57 -3.39 24.00
N LYS A 313 18.73 -2.48 23.04
CA LYS A 313 19.70 -1.39 23.09
C LYS A 313 18.94 -0.07 23.12
N GLU A 314 19.20 0.72 24.14
CA GLU A 314 18.57 2.02 24.32
C GLU A 314 19.61 3.13 24.38
N ASN A 315 19.34 4.26 23.73
CA ASN A 315 20.20 5.42 23.78
C ASN A 315 19.41 6.73 23.59
N GLY A 316 19.63 7.72 24.47
CA GLY A 316 19.05 9.06 24.31
C GLY A 316 17.52 9.16 24.44
N ASN A 317 16.84 8.12 24.92
CA ASN A 317 15.40 8.13 25.14
C ASN A 317 15.02 8.98 26.37
N VAL A 318 13.86 9.65 26.30
CA VAL A 318 13.27 10.41 27.40
C VAL A 318 11.96 9.77 27.80
N TYR A 319 11.80 9.45 29.08
CA TYR A 319 10.55 8.91 29.65
C TYR A 319 9.94 9.96 30.57
N LYS A 320 8.70 10.37 30.29
CA LYS A 320 7.92 11.33 31.07
C LYS A 320 6.68 10.67 31.67
#